data_AF-A0A2G0PJL3-F1
#
_entry.id   AF-A0A2G0PJL3-F1
#
_cell.length_a   1.000
_cell.length_b   1.000
_cell.length_c   1.000
_cell.angle_alpha   90.00
_cell.angle_beta   90.00
_cell.angle_gamma   90.00
#
_symmetry.space_group_name_H-M   'P 1'
#
loop_
_entity.id
_entity.type
_entity.pdbx_description
1 polymer ?
#
loop_
_entity_poly.entity_id
_entity_poly.type
_entity_poly.pdbx_seq_one_letter_code
_entity_poly.pdbx_strand_id
1 'polypeptide(L)' 'MLPDGAIDIKVTHRQNTHMPARLQNRRIKSGEGHTYYTEDEPCDLPAGTRLDVRVQMPEDSIWNQKQVVTSDPQQEHSAR' A
#
# COMPACT_ATOMS: atom_id res chain seq x y z
N MET A 1 -7.72 -0.80 -6.38
CA MET A 1 -7.64 0.30 -7.35
C MET A 1 -9.04 0.79 -7.61
N LEU A 2 -9.20 2.11 -7.65
CA LEU A 2 -10.41 2.72 -8.14
C LEU A 2 -10.51 2.50 -9.67
N PRO A 3 -11.70 2.64 -10.28
CA PRO A 3 -11.90 2.40 -11.72
C PRO A 3 -11.01 3.27 -12.63
N ASP A 4 -10.49 4.39 -12.13
CA ASP A 4 -9.56 5.29 -12.80
C ASP A 4 -8.08 4.92 -12.61
N GLY A 5 -7.79 3.82 -11.90
CA GLY A 5 -6.44 3.35 -11.60
C GLY A 5 -5.81 3.95 -10.34
N ALA A 6 -6.52 4.82 -9.60
CA ALA A 6 -6.00 5.34 -8.33
C ALA A 6 -5.92 4.26 -7.24
N ILE A 7 -4.96 4.39 -6.32
CA ILE A 7 -4.77 3.46 -5.19
C ILE A 7 -5.19 4.17 -3.91
N ASP A 8 -6.24 3.66 -3.27
CA ASP A 8 -6.69 4.11 -1.95
C ASP A 8 -6.04 3.24 -0.86
N ILE A 9 -5.39 3.88 0.11
CA ILE A 9 -4.67 3.22 1.20
C ILE A 9 -5.31 3.64 2.51
N LYS A 10 -5.97 2.68 3.17
CA LYS A 10 -6.63 2.89 4.46
C LYS A 10 -5.80 2.28 5.58
N VAL A 11 -5.64 3.04 6.66
CA VAL A 11 -4.85 2.64 7.82
C VAL A 11 -5.77 2.68 9.03
N THR A 12 -5.79 1.57 9.76
CA THR A 12 -6.62 1.40 10.96
C THR A 12 -5.77 0.92 12.13
N HIS A 13 -6.25 1.16 13.35
CA HIS A 13 -5.62 0.68 14.57
C HIS A 13 -6.14 -0.71 14.95
N ARG A 14 -5.25 -1.68 15.10
CA ARG A 14 -5.57 -2.98 15.71
C ARG A 14 -5.28 -2.91 17.21
N GLN A 15 -6.21 -3.25 18.09
CA GLN A 15 -6.06 -3.13 19.56
C GLN A 15 -5.83 -4.49 20.27
N ASN A 16 -6.04 -5.60 19.55
CA ASN A 16 -5.87 -6.97 20.06
C ASN A 16 -6.69 -7.22 21.33
N THR A 17 -7.97 -6.81 21.31
CA THR A 17 -8.89 -6.89 22.46
C THR A 17 -9.07 -8.28 23.05
N HIS A 18 -8.81 -9.33 22.27
CA HIS A 18 -8.81 -10.74 22.70
C HIS A 18 -7.67 -11.11 23.67
N MET A 19 -6.63 -10.29 23.78
CA MET A 19 -5.49 -10.51 24.67
C MET A 19 -5.73 -9.92 26.07
N PRO A 20 -5.03 -10.40 27.12
CA PRO A 20 -5.07 -9.80 28.45
C PRO A 20 -4.74 -8.30 28.41
N ALA A 21 -5.36 -7.50 29.29
CA ALA A 21 -5.29 -6.03 29.25
C ALA A 21 -3.87 -5.44 29.16
N ARG A 22 -2.87 -6.08 29.79
CA ARG A 22 -1.46 -5.67 29.72
C ARG A 22 -0.77 -5.89 28.37
N LEU A 23 -1.34 -6.75 27.53
CA LEU A 23 -0.85 -7.11 26.20
C LEU A 23 -1.71 -6.48 25.07
N GLN A 24 -2.78 -5.78 25.41
CA GLN A 24 -3.56 -5.00 24.45
C GLN A 24 -2.74 -3.78 24.04
N ASN A 25 -2.47 -3.62 22.76
CA ASN A 25 -1.61 -2.57 22.22
C ASN A 25 -2.35 -1.24 22.12
N ARG A 26 -2.69 -0.66 23.27
CA ARG A 26 -3.36 0.64 23.37
C ARG A 26 -2.46 1.76 22.86
N ARG A 27 -2.95 2.56 21.91
CA ARG A 27 -2.26 3.75 21.39
C ARG A 27 -3.03 5.02 21.77
N ILE A 28 -2.32 6.02 22.27
CA ILE A 28 -2.90 7.35 22.57
C ILE A 28 -3.18 8.08 21.27
N LYS A 29 -4.39 8.63 21.14
CA LYS A 29 -4.88 9.41 20.00
C LYS A 29 -4.63 10.90 20.18
N SER A 30 -4.97 11.44 21.36
CA SER A 30 -4.73 12.84 21.73
C SER A 30 -4.05 12.92 23.09
N GLY A 31 -3.04 13.78 23.18
CA GLY A 31 -2.38 14.12 24.45
C GLY A 31 -3.31 14.93 25.38
N GLU A 32 -4.18 15.77 24.83
CA GLU A 32 -5.23 16.43 25.58
C GLU A 32 -6.40 15.46 25.77
N GLY A 33 -6.60 15.01 27.02
CA GLY A 33 -7.71 14.13 27.42
C GLY A 33 -7.43 12.63 27.40
N HIS A 34 -6.19 12.18 27.13
CA HIS A 34 -5.79 10.77 27.14
C HIS A 34 -6.78 9.83 26.42
N THR A 35 -7.20 10.22 25.22
CA THR A 35 -8.08 9.37 24.40
C THR A 35 -7.25 8.29 23.71
N TYR A 36 -7.82 7.09 23.57
CA TYR A 36 -7.16 5.94 22.94
C TYR A 36 -7.89 5.57 21.67
N TYR A 37 -7.13 5.05 20.69
CA TYR A 37 -7.72 4.43 19.52
C TYR A 37 -8.44 3.13 19.90
N THR A 38 -9.54 2.86 19.21
CA THR A 38 -10.33 1.63 19.28
C THR A 38 -9.98 0.66 18.15
N GLU A 39 -10.39 -0.61 18.27
CA GLU A 39 -10.18 -1.62 17.22
C GLU A 39 -10.80 -1.17 15.88
N ASP A 40 -10.02 -1.30 14.81
CA ASP A 40 -10.32 -0.88 13.44
C ASP A 40 -10.59 0.63 13.26
N GLU A 41 -10.29 1.46 14.25
CA GLU A 41 -10.45 2.90 14.13
C GLU A 41 -9.47 3.46 13.08
N PRO A 42 -9.94 4.28 12.12
CA PRO A 42 -9.08 4.97 11.17
C PRO A 42 -8.04 5.83 11.89
N CYS A 43 -6.78 5.73 11.45
CA CYS A 43 -5.70 6.53 12.01
C CYS A 43 -4.68 6.93 10.95
N ASP A 44 -3.93 7.98 11.24
CA ASP A 44 -2.88 8.46 10.35
C ASP A 44 -1.62 7.60 10.43
N LEU A 45 -0.92 7.56 9.29
CA LEU A 45 0.45 7.07 9.24
C LEU A 45 1.36 8.03 10.02
N PRO A 46 2.20 7.52 10.93
CA PRO A 46 3.19 8.34 11.61
C PRO A 46 4.12 9.03 10.61
N ALA A 47 4.54 10.26 10.95
CA ALA A 47 5.51 11.00 10.15
C ALA A 47 6.80 10.17 9.95
N GLY A 48 7.34 10.19 8.73
CA GLY A 48 8.52 9.42 8.36
C GLY A 48 8.26 7.95 8.03
N THR A 49 7.00 7.49 8.02
CA THR A 49 6.68 6.13 7.57
C THR A 49 6.89 6.01 6.07
N ARG A 50 7.74 5.06 5.65
CA ARG A 50 7.90 4.66 4.25
C ARG A 50 6.93 3.52 3.92
N LEU A 51 6.21 3.65 2.83
CA LEU A 51 5.35 2.59 2.30
C LEU A 51 5.81 2.22 0.89
N ASP A 52 6.23 0.96 0.72
CA ASP A 52 6.59 0.40 -0.57
C ASP A 52 5.41 -0.43 -1.10
N VAL A 53 4.82 0.00 -2.23
CA VAL A 53 3.65 -0.63 -2.84
C VAL A 53 4.07 -1.31 -4.14
N ARG A 54 3.77 -2.60 -4.29
CA ARG A 54 3.91 -3.32 -5.56
C ARG A 54 2.55 -3.45 -6.23
N VAL A 55 2.49 -3.01 -7.47
CA VAL A 55 1.28 -3.09 -8.30
C VAL A 55 1.56 -4.03 -9.46
N GLN A 56 0.62 -4.93 -9.74
CA GLN A 56 0.64 -5.68 -10.99
C GLN A 56 0.06 -4.79 -12.08
N MET A 57 0.91 -4.42 -13.05
CA MET A 57 0.46 -3.64 -14.20
C MET A 57 -0.38 -4.52 -15.13
N PRO A 58 -1.48 -4.00 -15.71
CA PRO A 58 -2.24 -4.70 -16.76
C PRO A 58 -1.35 -5.07 -17.96
N GLU A 59 -1.65 -6.18 -18.64
CA GLU A 59 -0.87 -6.64 -19.80
C GLU A 59 -0.85 -5.62 -20.94
N ASP A 60 -1.96 -4.92 -21.14
CA ASP A 60 -2.13 -3.84 -22.10
C ASP A 60 -1.59 -2.50 -21.61
N SER A 61 -0.94 -2.43 -20.44
CA SER A 61 -0.28 -1.21 -20.01
C SER A 61 0.91 -0.87 -20.91
N ILE A 62 1.13 0.43 -21.16
CA ILE A 62 2.26 0.94 -21.96
C ILE A 62 3.61 0.37 -21.44
N TRP A 63 3.74 0.17 -20.13
CA TRP A 63 4.92 -0.42 -19.52
C TRP A 63 5.12 -1.87 -19.97
N ASN A 64 4.12 -2.74 -19.79
CA ASN A 64 4.21 -4.16 -20.14
C ASN A 64 4.35 -4.35 -21.66
N GLN A 65 3.64 -3.57 -22.49
CA GLN A 65 3.79 -3.61 -23.95
C GLN A 65 5.23 -3.30 -24.40
N LYS A 66 5.89 -2.31 -23.78
CA LYS A 66 7.29 -1.96 -24.10
C LYS A 66 8.28 -3.05 -23.68
N GLN A 67 8.01 -3.76 -22.58
CA GLN A 67 8.84 -4.88 -22.16
C GLN A 67 8.74 -6.02 -23.18
N VAL A 68 7.53 -6.37 -23.65
CA VAL A 68 7.31 -7.41 -24.67
C VAL A 68 8.08 -7.12 -25.96
N VAL A 69 8.03 -5.87 -26.45
CA VAL A 69 8.79 -5.45 -27.66
C VAL A 69 10.31 -5.53 -27.46
N THR A 70 10.79 -5.23 -26.26
CA THR A 70 12.24 -5.25 -25.95
C THR A 70 12.78 -6.67 -25.77
N SER A 71 11.93 -7.61 -25.35
CA SER A 71 12.29 -9.01 -25.14
C SER A 71 12.23 -9.89 -26.40
N ASP A 72 11.97 -9.32 -27.58
CA ASP A 72 12.00 -10.04 -28.87
C ASP A 72 13.32 -9.72 -29.62
N PRO A 73 14.37 -10.58 -29.56
CA PRO A 73 15.70 -10.26 -30.12
C PRO A 73 15.79 -10.36 -31.66
N GLN A 74 14.68 -10.44 -32.38
CA GLN A 74 14.67 -10.84 -33.80
C GLN A 74 14.33 -9.71 -34.79
N GLN A 75 14.68 -8.45 -34.55
CA GLN A 75 14.55 -7.40 -35.59
C GLN A 75 15.73 -6.42 -35.68
N GLU A 76 16.99 -6.90 -35.70
CA GLU A 76 18.14 -6.05 -36.09
C GLU A 76 18.92 -6.55 -37.32
N HIS A 77 18.48 -7.64 -37.97
CA HIS A 77 19.21 -8.26 -39.09
C HIS A 77 18.56 -8.13 -40.47
N SER A 78 17.62 -7.19 -40.67
CA SER A 78 16.96 -7.03 -41.99
C SER A 78 17.06 -5.62 -42.62
N ALA A 79 17.86 -4.72 -42.06
CA ALA A 79 18.17 -3.44 -42.68
C ALA A 79 19.68 -3.33 -42.91
N ARG A 80 20.19 -4.11 -43.86
CA ARG A 80 21.54 -3.94 -44.43
C ARG A 80 21.41 -3.76 -45.93
#